data_AF-A0A414CIR2-F1
#
_entry.id   AF-A0A414CIR2-F1
#
_cell.length_a   1.000
_cell.length_b   1.000
_cell.length_c   1.000
_cell.angle_alpha   90.00
_cell.angle_beta   90.00
_cell.angle_gamma   90.00
#
_symmetry.space_group_name_H-M   'P 1'
#
loop_
_entity.id
_entity.type
_entity.pdbx_description
1 polymer ?
#
loop_
_entity_poly.entity_id
_entity_poly.type
_entity_poly.pdbx_seq_one_letter_code
_entity_poly.pdbx_strand_id
1 'polypeptide(L)'
;MSKTKKWFGLGVTLLSASILVACGNSSSKSDDTSKEAKTEKKASTEKSSEKKSTYAIGDKIVFDKQAEYTITNVEWTDERNDFDKTNPDKVLKVTYNVKNLSDSDLAVGVDIDLFVGGNKMETYPNTNTMGSISPGRSMEGAVQHFGVKGDGKLELEIKPFAAFNEKPAIVAFDAP
;
A
#
# COMPACT_ATOMS: atom_id res chain seq x y z
N MET A 1 -52.32 16.96 -1.91
CA MET A 1 -53.24 15.80 -1.99
C MET A 1 -52.46 14.51 -2.22
N SER A 2 -52.73 13.49 -1.37
CA SER A 2 -52.61 12.01 -1.53
C SER A 2 -51.39 11.42 -2.27
N LYS A 3 -50.38 10.86 -1.59
CA LYS A 3 -50.28 9.50 -0.96
C LYS A 3 -50.64 8.32 -1.88
N THR A 4 -49.67 7.46 -2.20
CA THR A 4 -49.80 5.99 -2.13
C THR A 4 -48.44 5.31 -1.95
N LYS A 5 -48.35 4.52 -0.87
CA LYS A 5 -47.28 3.60 -0.47
C LYS A 5 -47.56 2.24 -1.09
N LYS A 6 -46.56 1.50 -1.56
CA LYS A 6 -46.65 0.04 -1.75
C LYS A 6 -45.40 -0.64 -1.21
N TRP A 7 -45.61 -1.43 -0.16
CA TRP A 7 -44.66 -2.30 0.51
C TRP A 7 -45.04 -3.73 0.12
N PHE A 8 -44.08 -4.47 -0.43
CA PHE A 8 -44.09 -5.91 -0.65
C PHE A 8 -42.67 -6.34 -0.25
N GLY A 9 -42.38 -7.37 0.52
CA GLY A 9 -43.13 -8.49 1.06
C GLY A 9 -42.04 -9.45 1.56
N LEU A 10 -42.18 -9.88 2.81
CA LEU A 10 -41.25 -10.73 3.56
C LEU A 10 -41.02 -12.08 2.84
N GLY A 11 -39.77 -12.51 2.70
CA GLY A 11 -39.40 -13.84 2.21
C GLY A 11 -38.37 -14.50 3.12
N VAL A 12 -38.86 -15.21 4.13
CA VAL A 12 -38.10 -16.09 5.04
C VAL A 12 -38.14 -17.50 4.47
N THR A 13 -36.99 -18.09 4.16
CA THR A 13 -36.76 -19.53 3.88
C THR A 13 -35.26 -19.70 3.62
N LEU A 14 -34.49 -20.68 4.11
CA LEU A 14 -34.72 -21.88 4.90
C LEU A 14 -33.35 -22.25 5.53
N LEU A 15 -33.34 -22.70 6.78
CA LEU A 15 -32.19 -23.35 7.44
C LEU A 15 -31.85 -24.66 6.71
N SER A 16 -30.58 -24.87 6.40
CA SER A 16 -30.02 -26.21 6.16
C SER A 16 -28.77 -26.39 7.02
N ALA A 17 -28.94 -27.10 8.14
CA ALA A 17 -27.88 -27.64 8.96
C ALA A 17 -27.46 -29.01 8.38
N SER A 18 -26.16 -29.22 8.20
CA SER A 18 -25.61 -30.54 7.91
C SER A 18 -24.47 -30.87 8.87
N ILE A 19 -24.85 -31.59 9.91
CA ILE A 19 -24.25 -32.79 10.54
C ILE A 19 -22.72 -32.88 10.63
N LEU A 20 -22.27 -32.93 11.88
CA LEU A 20 -20.98 -33.46 12.34
C LEU A 20 -20.86 -34.95 11.96
N VAL A 21 -19.72 -35.35 11.39
CA VAL A 21 -19.28 -36.75 11.40
C VAL A 21 -18.09 -36.85 12.35
N ALA A 22 -18.36 -37.52 13.47
CA ALA A 22 -17.40 -38.02 14.43
C ALA A 22 -17.06 -39.50 14.12
N CYS A 23 -16.02 -39.98 14.81
CA CYS A 23 -15.49 -41.35 14.87
C CYS A 23 -14.56 -41.72 13.71
N GLY A 24 -13.34 -42.22 13.92
CA GLY A 24 -12.72 -42.76 15.13
C GLY A 24 -12.16 -44.15 14.86
N ASN A 25 -10.85 -44.27 15.05
CA ASN A 25 -10.11 -45.46 15.50
C ASN A 25 -9.94 -46.67 14.55
N SER A 26 -8.69 -46.86 14.10
CA SER A 26 -8.07 -48.19 14.08
C SER A 26 -6.66 -48.11 14.64
N SER A 27 -6.40 -49.01 15.58
CA SER A 27 -5.29 -49.07 16.52
C SER A 27 -4.30 -50.19 16.19
N SER A 28 -3.00 -49.92 16.32
CA SER A 28 -1.95 -50.84 16.81
C SER A 28 -0.61 -50.06 16.84
N LYS A 29 -0.18 -49.47 17.97
CA LYS A 29 0.71 -50.03 19.02
C LYS A 29 2.08 -50.45 18.43
N SER A 30 3.22 -49.85 18.79
CA SER A 30 3.83 -49.76 20.13
C SER A 30 4.96 -48.70 20.25
N ASP A 31 5.03 -48.06 21.43
CA ASP A 31 6.18 -47.60 22.27
C ASP A 31 7.37 -46.86 21.61
N ASP A 32 8.01 -45.82 22.14
CA ASP A 32 8.15 -45.26 23.49
C ASP A 32 8.73 -43.83 23.40
N THR A 33 8.38 -42.95 24.35
CA THR A 33 9.14 -41.75 24.80
C THR A 33 9.52 -40.64 23.80
N SER A 34 8.89 -39.46 23.96
CA SER A 34 9.56 -38.17 24.28
C SER A 34 8.65 -36.93 24.13
N LYS A 35 8.52 -36.20 25.25
CA LYS A 35 8.26 -34.75 25.40
C LYS A 35 6.98 -34.13 24.83
N GLU A 36 6.09 -33.79 25.78
CA GLU A 36 5.25 -32.60 25.74
C GLU A 36 6.04 -31.34 25.33
N ALA A 37 5.53 -30.63 24.34
CA ALA A 37 5.61 -29.16 24.29
C ALA A 37 4.39 -28.65 23.52
N LYS A 38 3.53 -27.95 24.26
CA LYS A 38 2.36 -27.19 23.79
C LYS A 38 2.60 -26.50 22.46
N THR A 39 1.83 -26.87 21.44
CA THR A 39 1.61 -26.02 20.27
C THR A 39 0.68 -24.89 20.67
N GLU A 40 1.25 -23.75 21.07
CA GLU A 40 0.53 -22.49 21.12
C GLU A 40 0.18 -22.06 19.69
N LYS A 41 -1.08 -22.30 19.32
CA LYS A 41 -1.75 -21.65 18.20
C LYS A 41 -1.77 -20.15 18.50
N LYS A 42 -0.72 -19.43 18.12
CA LYS A 42 -0.69 -17.98 18.10
C LYS A 42 -1.66 -17.54 17.00
N ALA A 43 -2.92 -17.36 17.38
CA ALA A 43 -3.89 -16.63 16.59
C ALA A 43 -3.33 -15.22 16.44
N SER A 44 -2.67 -14.97 15.32
CA SER A 44 -2.38 -13.63 14.83
C SER A 44 -3.72 -12.94 14.69
N THR A 45 -4.11 -12.22 15.74
CA THR A 45 -5.14 -11.20 15.61
C THR A 45 -4.54 -10.19 14.66
N GLU A 46 -4.90 -10.30 13.37
CA GLU A 46 -4.75 -9.21 12.41
C GLU A 46 -5.50 -8.04 12.99
N LYS A 47 -4.75 -7.23 13.75
CA LYS A 47 -5.15 -5.89 14.13
C LYS A 47 -5.28 -5.16 12.81
N SER A 48 -6.52 -5.05 12.32
CA SER A 48 -6.88 -4.13 11.25
C SER A 48 -6.24 -2.80 11.61
N SER A 49 -5.15 -2.50 10.91
CA SER A 49 -4.37 -1.29 11.12
C SER A 49 -5.26 -0.16 10.64
N GLU A 50 -5.79 0.61 11.58
CA GLU A 50 -6.38 1.91 11.26
C GLU A 50 -5.39 2.65 10.35
N LYS A 51 -5.81 2.94 9.12
CA LYS A 51 -4.99 3.64 8.13
C LYS A 51 -4.60 4.99 8.73
N LYS A 52 -3.33 5.11 9.12
CA LYS A 52 -2.74 6.37 9.58
C LYS A 52 -2.86 7.37 8.44
N SER A 53 -3.36 8.57 8.71
CA SER A 53 -3.49 9.61 7.68
C SER A 53 -2.14 10.27 7.33
N THR A 54 -1.12 10.10 8.17
CA THR A 54 0.19 10.74 8.00
C THR A 54 1.31 9.78 8.41
N TYR A 55 2.22 9.51 7.49
CA TYR A 55 3.36 8.61 7.61
C TYR A 55 4.67 9.41 7.68
N ALA A 56 5.69 8.80 8.26
CA ALA A 56 7.06 9.30 8.22
C ALA A 56 7.89 8.54 7.17
N ILE A 57 9.04 9.09 6.80
CA ILE A 57 10.04 8.37 6.00
C ILE A 57 10.45 7.09 6.76
N GLY A 58 10.53 5.97 6.05
CA GLY A 58 10.79 4.64 6.60
C GLY A 58 9.55 3.89 7.11
N ASP A 59 8.39 4.54 7.25
CA ASP A 59 7.15 3.83 7.57
C ASP A 59 6.73 2.91 6.41
N LYS A 60 6.18 1.73 6.75
CA LYS A 60 5.49 0.86 5.79
C LYS A 60 4.07 1.37 5.56
N ILE A 61 3.72 1.59 4.30
CA ILE A 61 2.41 2.06 3.86
C ILE A 61 1.73 0.92 3.10
N VAL A 62 0.68 0.35 3.67
CA VAL A 62 -0.02 -0.80 3.08
C VAL A 62 -1.36 -0.36 2.50
N PHE A 63 -1.52 -0.56 1.20
CA PHE A 63 -2.80 -0.52 0.49
C PHE A 63 -3.27 -1.96 0.32
N ASP A 64 -4.25 -2.36 1.15
CA ASP A 64 -4.74 -3.74 1.22
C ASP A 64 -5.04 -4.32 -0.17
N LYS A 65 -4.48 -5.50 -0.44
CA LYS A 65 -4.61 -6.25 -1.70
C LYS A 65 -4.12 -5.48 -2.94
N GLN A 66 -3.33 -4.43 -2.77
CA GLN A 66 -2.81 -3.63 -3.88
C GLN A 66 -1.30 -3.50 -3.84
N ALA A 67 -0.76 -2.82 -2.83
CA ALA A 67 0.68 -2.62 -2.74
C ALA A 67 1.13 -2.26 -1.32
N GLU A 68 2.40 -2.52 -1.04
CA GLU A 68 3.10 -1.99 0.13
C GLU A 68 4.24 -1.08 -0.35
N TYR A 69 4.30 0.14 0.19
CA TYR A 69 5.33 1.12 -0.11
C TYR A 69 6.18 1.42 1.13
N THR A 70 7.42 1.84 0.90
CA THR A 70 8.29 2.43 1.92
C THR A 70 9.15 3.49 1.26
N ILE A 71 8.99 4.76 1.65
CA ILE A 71 9.92 5.83 1.25
C ILE A 71 11.20 5.63 2.06
N THR A 72 12.31 5.32 1.40
CA THR A 72 13.57 4.96 2.05
C THR A 72 14.53 6.14 2.16
N ASN A 73 14.48 7.06 1.19
CA ASN A 73 15.30 8.28 1.21
C ASN A 73 14.62 9.42 0.46
N VAL A 74 14.87 10.65 0.92
CA VAL A 74 14.57 11.89 0.19
C VAL A 74 15.79 12.78 0.31
N GLU A 75 16.28 13.31 -0.81
CA GLU A 75 17.49 14.12 -0.84
C GLU A 75 17.40 15.19 -1.93
N TRP A 76 18.04 16.34 -1.70
CA TRP A 76 18.29 17.29 -2.78
C TRP A 76 19.38 16.76 -3.70
N THR A 77 19.24 16.99 -5.00
CA THR A 77 20.28 16.69 -5.98
C THR A 77 20.64 17.93 -6.79
N ASP A 78 21.94 18.03 -7.11
CA ASP A 78 22.48 19.00 -8.05
C ASP A 78 22.42 18.51 -9.50
N GLU A 79 22.01 17.26 -9.74
CA GLU A 79 21.80 16.72 -11.09
C GLU A 79 20.71 17.52 -11.82
N ARG A 80 21.02 17.96 -13.05
CA ARG A 80 20.12 18.69 -13.93
C ARG A 80 20.07 17.99 -15.29
N ASN A 81 18.91 18.07 -15.93
CA ASN A 81 18.73 17.63 -17.30
C ASN A 81 18.94 18.81 -18.27
N ASP A 82 19.96 18.73 -19.11
CA ASP A 82 20.34 19.77 -20.09
C ASP A 82 19.27 20.04 -21.17
N PHE A 83 18.32 19.12 -21.35
CA PHE A 83 17.21 19.25 -22.30
C PHE A 83 15.94 19.83 -21.65
N ASP A 84 15.88 19.85 -20.32
CA ASP A 84 14.75 20.39 -19.59
C ASP A 84 14.83 21.92 -19.46
N LYS A 85 13.74 22.60 -19.78
CA LYS A 85 13.64 24.07 -19.74
C LYS A 85 12.81 24.59 -18.57
N THR A 86 12.35 23.72 -17.68
CA THR A 86 11.46 24.12 -16.59
C THR A 86 12.20 24.89 -15.49
N ASN A 87 13.52 24.67 -15.37
CA ASN A 87 14.44 25.34 -14.45
C ASN A 87 13.87 25.50 -13.02
N PRO A 88 13.65 24.39 -12.29
CA PRO A 88 13.18 24.44 -10.91
C PRO A 88 14.27 24.98 -9.97
N ASP A 89 13.87 25.52 -8.81
CA ASP A 89 14.79 26.06 -7.82
C ASP A 89 15.68 24.95 -7.24
N LYS A 90 15.08 23.78 -6.99
CA LYS A 90 15.74 22.57 -6.52
C LYS A 90 15.15 21.35 -7.20
N VAL A 91 15.91 20.25 -7.21
CA VAL A 91 15.41 18.94 -7.64
C VAL A 91 15.43 18.02 -6.44
N LEU A 92 14.27 17.48 -6.08
CA LEU A 92 14.13 16.48 -5.02
C LEU A 92 14.23 15.10 -5.65
N LYS A 93 15.07 14.22 -5.11
CA LYS A 93 15.15 12.81 -5.44
C LYS A 93 14.53 11.99 -4.33
N VAL A 94 13.55 11.17 -4.68
CA VAL A 94 12.86 10.24 -3.78
C VAL A 94 13.27 8.83 -4.14
N THR A 95 13.71 8.06 -3.15
CA THR A 95 13.99 6.62 -3.28
C THR A 95 12.98 5.84 -2.46
N TYR A 96 12.43 4.77 -3.03
CA TYR A 96 11.40 3.98 -2.37
C TYR A 96 11.45 2.51 -2.76
N ASN A 97 10.88 1.68 -1.89
CA ASN A 97 10.62 0.27 -2.14
C ASN A 97 9.13 0.06 -2.33
N VAL A 98 8.77 -0.86 -3.21
CA VAL A 98 7.38 -1.22 -3.48
C VAL A 98 7.24 -2.73 -3.65
N LYS A 99 6.18 -3.28 -3.07
CA LYS A 99 5.77 -4.68 -3.23
C LYS A 99 4.37 -4.73 -3.81
N ASN A 100 4.18 -5.53 -4.86
CA ASN A 100 2.87 -5.78 -5.42
C ASN A 100 2.12 -6.82 -4.59
N LEU A 101 1.00 -6.42 -3.99
CA LEU A 101 0.12 -7.27 -3.18
C LEU A 101 -1.17 -7.66 -3.94
N SER A 102 -1.34 -7.17 -5.17
CA SER A 102 -2.48 -7.49 -6.03
C SER A 102 -2.26 -8.78 -6.83
N ASP A 103 -3.30 -9.19 -7.53
CA ASP A 103 -3.34 -10.30 -8.49
C ASP A 103 -3.05 -9.87 -9.94
N SER A 104 -2.77 -8.57 -10.16
CA SER A 104 -2.43 -7.98 -11.46
C SER A 104 -1.07 -7.29 -11.46
N ASP A 105 -0.55 -6.91 -12.62
CA ASP A 105 0.68 -6.11 -12.69
C ASP A 105 0.47 -4.72 -12.07
N LEU A 106 1.39 -4.32 -11.19
CA LEU A 106 1.39 -3.00 -10.53
C LEU A 106 2.28 -2.04 -11.31
N ALA A 107 1.74 -0.89 -11.72
CA ALA A 107 2.52 0.17 -12.35
C ALA A 107 3.41 0.91 -11.33
N VAL A 108 4.62 1.27 -11.75
CA VAL A 108 5.63 1.99 -10.96
C VAL A 108 6.08 3.25 -11.71
N GLY A 109 6.25 4.35 -10.97
CA GLY A 109 6.67 5.65 -11.49
C GLY A 109 5.53 6.62 -11.77
N VAL A 110 4.30 6.26 -11.39
CA VAL A 110 3.07 7.06 -11.56
C VAL A 110 2.22 7.10 -10.28
N ASP A 111 2.81 6.65 -9.19
CA ASP A 111 2.16 6.31 -7.92
C ASP A 111 2.52 7.28 -6.78
N ILE A 112 3.44 8.22 -7.04
CA ILE A 112 3.90 9.22 -6.09
C ILE A 112 3.81 10.61 -6.73
N ASP A 113 3.15 11.52 -6.02
CA ASP A 113 3.13 12.95 -6.29
C ASP A 113 3.82 13.73 -5.16
N LEU A 114 4.42 14.87 -5.48
CA LEU A 114 4.98 15.79 -4.50
C LEU A 114 4.14 17.06 -4.40
N PHE A 115 3.89 17.51 -3.17
CA PHE A 115 3.28 18.79 -2.87
C PHE A 115 4.23 19.67 -2.03
N VAL A 116 4.28 20.97 -2.37
CA VAL A 116 5.04 22.00 -1.65
C VAL A 116 4.09 23.14 -1.31
N GLY A 117 3.86 23.35 -0.01
CA GLY A 117 2.91 24.37 0.45
C GLY A 117 1.48 24.15 -0.08
N GLY A 118 1.11 22.91 -0.36
CA GLY A 118 -0.18 22.53 -0.94
C GLY A 118 -0.27 22.60 -2.47
N ASN A 119 0.79 23.03 -3.16
CA ASN A 119 0.85 23.03 -4.63
C ASN A 119 1.52 21.76 -5.13
N LYS A 120 0.93 21.10 -6.14
CA LYS A 120 1.53 19.93 -6.79
C LYS A 120 2.76 20.33 -7.60
N MET A 121 3.86 19.61 -7.41
CA MET A 121 5.10 19.75 -8.17
C MET A 121 5.11 18.81 -9.37
N GLU A 122 5.87 19.17 -10.39
CA GLU A 122 6.04 18.34 -11.59
C GLU A 122 7.17 17.33 -11.39
N THR A 123 7.00 16.14 -11.97
CA THR A 123 8.10 15.17 -12.08
C THR A 123 9.22 15.76 -12.94
N TYR A 124 10.45 15.71 -12.44
CA TYR A 124 11.62 16.20 -13.16
C TYR A 124 12.23 15.09 -14.02
N PRO A 125 12.56 15.35 -15.30
CA PRO A 125 12.94 14.30 -16.24
C PRO A 125 14.41 13.85 -16.11
N ASN A 126 14.88 13.55 -14.90
CA ASN A 126 16.12 12.79 -14.68
C ASN A 126 15.85 11.28 -14.83
N THR A 127 16.80 10.44 -14.42
CA THR A 127 16.63 8.99 -14.41
C THR A 127 15.57 8.58 -13.39
N ASN A 128 14.34 8.35 -13.86
CA ASN A 128 13.21 7.89 -13.06
C ASN A 128 12.94 6.40 -13.32
N THR A 129 12.57 5.67 -12.28
CA THR A 129 12.13 4.28 -12.41
C THR A 129 10.71 4.24 -12.95
N MET A 130 10.53 3.53 -14.07
CA MET A 130 9.25 3.33 -14.73
C MET A 130 9.10 1.85 -15.09
N GLY A 131 7.89 1.31 -15.00
CA GLY A 131 7.61 -0.06 -15.42
C GLY A 131 6.45 -0.70 -14.67
N SER A 132 6.48 -2.04 -14.59
CA SER A 132 5.52 -2.82 -13.82
C SER A 132 6.17 -3.89 -12.97
N ILE A 133 5.49 -4.27 -11.89
CA ILE A 133 5.86 -5.36 -10.99
C ILE A 133 4.77 -6.42 -11.05
N SER A 134 5.12 -7.67 -11.34
CA SER A 134 4.15 -8.77 -11.36
C SER A 134 3.69 -9.18 -9.94
N PRO A 135 2.53 -9.86 -9.82
CA PRO A 135 1.94 -10.23 -8.55
C PRO A 135 2.92 -10.89 -7.57
N GLY A 136 2.89 -10.44 -6.32
CA GLY A 136 3.70 -10.98 -5.22
C GLY A 136 5.18 -10.62 -5.23
N ARG A 137 5.67 -9.91 -6.26
CA ARG A 137 7.08 -9.47 -6.36
C ARG A 137 7.29 -8.07 -5.77
N SER A 138 8.55 -7.73 -5.56
CA SER A 138 8.99 -6.43 -5.05
C SER A 138 10.02 -5.79 -5.97
N MET A 139 10.11 -4.47 -5.89
CA MET A 139 11.19 -3.64 -6.43
C MET A 139 11.74 -2.79 -5.30
N GLU A 140 13.06 -2.81 -5.14
CA GLU A 140 13.77 -2.00 -4.16
C GLU A 140 14.58 -0.91 -4.87
N GLY A 141 14.69 0.26 -4.26
CA GLY A 141 15.46 1.37 -4.80
C GLY A 141 14.87 2.00 -6.05
N ALA A 142 13.54 1.97 -6.21
CA ALA A 142 12.88 2.76 -7.23
C ALA A 142 13.10 4.25 -6.95
N VAL A 143 13.29 5.04 -8.02
CA VAL A 143 13.64 6.46 -7.93
C VAL A 143 12.64 7.31 -8.69
N GLN A 144 12.24 8.44 -8.09
CA GLN A 144 11.47 9.48 -8.76
C GLN A 144 12.02 10.86 -8.39
N HIS A 145 12.13 11.74 -9.38
CA HIS A 145 12.61 13.11 -9.23
C HIS A 145 11.47 14.10 -9.41
N PHE A 146 11.51 15.20 -8.65
CA PHE A 146 10.55 16.28 -8.74
C PHE A 146 11.25 17.63 -8.83
N GLY A 147 10.73 18.51 -9.68
CA GLY A 147 11.19 19.88 -9.80
C GLY A 147 10.46 20.72 -8.77
N VAL A 148 11.18 21.24 -7.77
CA VAL A 148 10.61 22.03 -6.69
C VAL A 148 10.72 23.52 -7.03
N LYS A 149 9.59 24.22 -6.94
CA LYS A 149 9.51 25.68 -7.05
C LYS A 149 8.84 26.26 -5.81
N GLY A 150 9.45 27.30 -5.26
CA GLY A 150 8.97 27.96 -4.04
C GLY A 150 9.26 27.18 -2.76
N ASP A 151 8.73 27.70 -1.66
CA ASP A 151 8.95 27.22 -0.31
C ASP A 151 7.65 26.75 0.35
N GLY A 152 7.76 25.84 1.31
CA GLY A 152 6.62 25.39 2.10
C GLY A 152 6.80 23.99 2.66
N LYS A 153 5.75 23.49 3.31
CA LYS A 153 5.70 22.12 3.81
C LYS A 153 5.80 21.13 2.65
N LEU A 154 6.66 20.13 2.78
CA LEU A 154 6.85 19.05 1.82
C LEU A 154 5.99 17.84 2.19
N GLU A 155 5.24 17.34 1.20
CA GLU A 155 4.37 16.18 1.36
C GLU A 155 4.44 15.29 0.12
N LEU A 156 4.74 14.00 0.29
CA LEU A 156 4.52 13.01 -0.76
C LEU A 156 3.11 12.44 -0.61
N GLU A 157 2.35 12.47 -1.71
CA GLU A 157 1.09 11.77 -1.84
C GLU A 157 1.33 10.46 -2.58
N ILE A 158 1.06 9.33 -1.92
CA ILE A 158 1.34 7.99 -2.46
C ILE A 158 0.01 7.29 -2.68
N LYS A 159 -0.20 6.75 -3.89
CA LYS A 159 -1.38 5.96 -4.24
C LYS A 159 -1.08 5.04 -5.44
N PRO A 160 -1.25 3.70 -5.29
CA PRO A 160 -1.17 2.81 -6.44
C PRO A 160 -2.17 3.22 -7.52
N PHE A 161 -1.76 3.22 -8.79
CA PHE A 161 -2.58 3.71 -9.91
C PHE A 161 -3.97 3.06 -9.99
N ALA A 162 -4.06 1.75 -9.75
CA ALA A 162 -5.31 0.99 -9.80
C ALA A 162 -6.18 1.14 -8.52
N ALA A 163 -5.71 1.87 -7.51
CA ALA A 163 -6.34 1.95 -6.20
C ALA A 163 -7.47 2.99 -6.13
N PHE A 164 -8.39 2.99 -7.10
CA PHE A 164 -9.39 4.05 -7.26
C PHE A 164 -10.24 4.32 -6.02
N ASN A 165 -10.57 3.27 -5.25
CA ASN A 165 -11.40 3.35 -4.05
C ASN A 165 -10.63 3.66 -2.76
N GLU A 166 -9.30 3.80 -2.85
CA GLU A 166 -8.45 4.09 -1.70
C GLU A 166 -8.11 5.58 -1.60
N LYS A 167 -8.04 6.07 -0.36
CA LYS A 167 -7.47 7.39 -0.08
C LYS A 167 -5.96 7.30 -0.24
N PRO A 168 -5.29 8.35 -0.76
CA PRO A 168 -3.84 8.37 -0.79
C PRO A 168 -3.26 8.38 0.63
N ALA A 169 -2.02 7.92 0.75
CA ALA A 169 -1.22 8.05 1.96
C ALA A 169 -0.34 9.29 1.86
N ILE A 170 -0.25 10.07 2.94
CA ILE A 170 0.58 11.27 2.98
C ILE A 170 1.84 11.02 3.80
N VAL A 171 3.01 11.26 3.23
CA VAL A 171 4.30 11.28 3.94
C VAL A 171 4.75 12.73 4.03
N ALA A 172 4.69 13.31 5.23
CA ALA A 172 5.18 14.67 5.48
C ALA A 172 6.59 14.63 6.06
N PHE A 173 7.45 15.54 5.60
CA PHE A 173 8.85 15.61 6.01
C PHE A 173 9.36 17.05 5.98
N ASP A 174 10.39 17.32 6.77
CA ASP A 174 11.12 18.58 6.69
C ASP A 174 12.05 18.58 5.48
N ALA A 175 12.51 19.77 5.06
CA ALA A 175 13.46 19.86 3.96
C ALA A 175 14.72 19.03 4.28
N PRO A 176 15.14 18.12 3.38
CA PRO A 176 16.31 17.27 3.58
C PRO A 176 17.62 18.06 3.49
#